data_AF-A0A2D6F239-F1
#
_entry.id   AF-A0A2D6F239-F1
#
_cell.length_a   1.000
_cell.length_b   1.000
_cell.length_c   1.000
_cell.angle_alpha   90.00
_cell.angle_beta   90.00
_cell.angle_gamma   90.00
#
_symmetry.space_group_name_H-M   'P 1'
#
loop_
_entity.id
_entity.type
_entity.pdbx_description
1 polymer ?
#
loop_
_entity_poly.entity_id
_entity_poly.type
_entity_poly.pdbx_seq_one_letter_code
_entity_poly.pdbx_strand_id
1 'polypeptide(L)' 'RTAHCVAKVVLLLMRKHLFIRYKDALSFIIDIADHEKKKTIEEIKQWIQENTEEARKKSMTSYLKEIYDEIIDAK' A
#
# COMPACT_ATOMS: atom_id res chain seq x y z
N ARG A 1 -8.66 -4.03 -1.77
CA ARG A 1 -8.71 -2.58 -1.45
C ARG A 1 -8.37 -2.33 0.02
N THR A 2 -9.19 -2.79 0.97
CA THR A 2 -8.97 -2.55 2.42
C THR A 2 -7.55 -2.85 2.90
N ALA A 3 -6.98 -4.00 2.52
CA ALA A 3 -5.60 -4.35 2.90
C ALA A 3 -4.56 -3.33 2.42
N HIS A 4 -4.73 -2.76 1.22
CA HIS A 4 -3.84 -1.75 0.65
C HIS A 4 -4.00 -0.39 1.34
N CYS A 5 -5.24 0.06 1.59
CA CYS A 5 -5.49 1.27 2.38
C CYS A 5 -4.91 1.15 3.80
N VAL A 6 -5.13 0.01 4.46
CA VAL A 6 -4.57 -0.26 5.80
C VAL A 6 -3.04 -0.23 5.76
N ALA A 7 -2.42 -0.85 4.76
CA ALA A 7 -0.96 -0.79 4.60
C ALA A 7 -0.47 0.65 4.43
N LYS A 8 -1.14 1.47 3.59
CA LYS A 8 -0.82 2.89 3.40
C LYS A 8 -0.89 3.67 4.72
N VAL A 9 -1.91 3.44 5.54
CA VAL A 9 -2.09 4.11 6.85
C VAL A 9 -1.04 3.63 7.87
N VAL A 10 -0.78 2.33 7.96
CA VAL A 10 0.23 1.78 8.89
C VAL A 10 1.62 2.29 8.55
N LEU A 11 1.99 2.29 7.26
CA LEU A 11 3.28 2.81 6.80
C LEU A 11 3.40 4.31 7.05
N LEU A 12 2.29 5.04 6.93
CA LEU A 12 2.26 6.45 7.25
C LEU A 12 2.59 6.73 8.72
N LEU A 13 2.08 5.92 9.66
CA LEU A 13 2.45 6.03 11.08
C LEU A 13 3.95 5.82 11.31
N MET A 14 4.60 5.08 10.40
CA MET A 14 6.06 4.86 10.37
C MET A 14 6.83 5.92 9.56
N ARG A 15 6.19 7.03 9.17
CA ARG A 15 6.73 8.07 8.28
C ARG A 15 7.18 7.54 6.92
N LYS A 16 6.47 6.56 6.38
CA LYS A 16 6.69 6.02 5.03
C LYS A 16 5.44 6.17 4.17
N HIS A 17 5.62 6.42 2.89
CA HIS A 17 4.56 6.44 1.90
C HIS A 17 4.68 5.21 1.01
N LEU A 18 3.60 4.44 0.88
CA LEU A 18 3.47 3.38 -0.10
C LEU A 18 2.97 4.03 -1.40
N PHE A 19 3.86 4.23 -2.37
CA PHE A 19 3.57 5.03 -3.56
C PHE A 19 2.84 4.24 -4.66
N ILE A 20 2.78 2.92 -4.54
CA ILE A 20 2.08 2.08 -5.52
C ILE A 20 0.55 2.24 -5.38
N ARG A 21 -0.09 2.53 -6.51
CA ARG A 21 -1.56 2.66 -6.60
C ARG A 21 -2.23 1.31 -6.44
N TYR A 22 -3.46 1.30 -5.93
CA TYR A 22 -4.20 0.05 -5.73
C TYR A 22 -4.28 -0.84 -6.97
N LYS A 23 -4.57 -0.26 -8.15
CA LYS A 23 -4.70 -1.02 -9.41
C LYS A 23 -3.41 -1.76 -9.79
N ASP A 24 -2.26 -1.15 -9.49
CA ASP A 24 -0.94 -1.68 -9.83
C ASP A 24 -0.51 -2.73 -8.77
N ALA A 25 -0.99 -2.58 -7.53
CA ALA A 25 -0.78 -3.55 -6.44
C ALA A 25 -1.75 -4.75 -6.45
N LEU A 26 -2.81 -4.72 -7.27
CA LEU A 26 -3.92 -5.68 -7.19
C LEU A 26 -3.47 -7.13 -7.37
N SER A 27 -2.66 -7.42 -8.39
CA SER A 27 -2.17 -8.77 -8.65
C SER A 27 -1.40 -9.30 -7.45
N PHE A 28 -0.49 -8.50 -6.90
CA PHE A 28 0.32 -8.89 -5.75
C PHE A 28 -0.55 -9.17 -4.51
N ILE A 29 -1.57 -8.34 -4.26
CA ILE A 29 -2.49 -8.53 -3.13
C ILE A 29 -3.29 -9.83 -3.28
N ILE A 30 -3.70 -10.18 -4.51
CA ILE A 30 -4.38 -11.45 -4.78
C ILE A 30 -3.42 -12.62 -4.55
N ASP A 31 -2.17 -12.52 -5.02
CA ASP A 31 -1.15 -13.56 -4.84
C ASP A 31 -0.83 -13.82 -3.36
N ILE A 32 -1.00 -12.84 -2.46
CA ILE A 32 -0.86 -13.04 -1.01
C ILE A 32 -1.96 -13.97 -0.46
N ALA A 33 -3.18 -13.84 -0.97
CA ALA A 33 -4.35 -14.62 -0.53
C ALA A 33 -4.51 -15.95 -1.27
N ASP A 34 -3.83 -16.11 -2.41
CA ASP A 34 -3.86 -17.33 -3.22
C ASP A 34 -3.15 -18.49 -2.50
N HIS A 35 -3.84 -19.61 -2.37
CA HIS A 35 -3.30 -20.83 -1.76
C HIS A 35 -2.25 -21.53 -2.65
N GLU A 36 -2.28 -21.31 -3.98
CA GLU A 36 -1.35 -21.91 -4.93
C GLU A 36 -0.11 -21.05 -5.21
N LYS A 37 -0.23 -19.73 -5.07
CA LYS A 37 0.83 -18.73 -5.35
C LYS A 37 1.24 -17.91 -4.13
N LYS A 38 1.07 -18.50 -2.94
CA LYS A 38 1.23 -17.82 -1.67
C LYS A 38 2.59 -17.13 -1.56
N LYS A 39 2.55 -15.80 -1.49
CA LYS A 39 3.75 -15.00 -1.22
C LYS A 39 4.29 -15.28 0.17
N THR A 40 5.60 -15.49 0.25
CA THR A 40 6.32 -15.62 1.51
C THR A 40 6.36 -14.28 2.25
N ILE A 41 6.62 -14.31 3.56
CA ILE A 41 6.77 -13.08 4.36
C ILE A 41 7.93 -12.24 3.81
N GLU A 42 8.99 -12.90 3.33
CA GLU A 42 10.17 -12.31 2.75
C GLU A 42 9.85 -11.55 1.45
N GLU A 43 9.08 -12.17 0.54
CA GLU A 43 8.62 -11.50 -0.69
C GLU A 43 7.72 -10.30 -0.39
N ILE A 44 6.83 -10.42 0.61
CA ILE A 44 5.96 -9.31 1.04
C ILE A 44 6.80 -8.16 1.60
N LYS A 45 7.78 -8.46 2.44
CA LYS A 45 8.70 -7.45 3.00
C LYS A 45 9.48 -6.74 1.89
N GLN A 46 10.04 -7.50 0.96
CA GLN A 46 10.80 -6.95 -0.15
C GLN A 46 9.92 -6.05 -1.03
N TRP A 47 8.72 -6.51 -1.40
CA TRP A 47 7.79 -5.72 -2.19
C TRP A 47 7.39 -4.42 -1.48
N ILE A 48 7.13 -4.45 -0.17
CA ILE A 48 6.84 -3.23 0.60
C ILE A 48 8.03 -2.27 0.54
N GLN A 49 9.26 -2.76 0.72
CA GLN A 49 10.46 -1.92 0.68
C GLN A 49 10.67 -1.27 -0.68
N GLU A 50 10.47 -2.02 -1.77
CA GLU A 50 10.59 -1.52 -3.15
C GLU A 50 9.52 -0.48 -3.48
N ASN A 51 8.36 -0.55 -2.82
CA ASN A 51 7.21 0.33 -3.08
C ASN A 51 7.01 1.41 -2.01
N THR A 52 7.97 1.60 -1.10
CA THR A 52 7.89 2.63 -0.05
C THR A 52 9.01 3.67 -0.13
N GLU A 53 8.65 4.91 0.18
CA GLU A 53 9.57 6.04 0.32
C GLU A 53 9.40 6.75 1.66
N GLU A 54 10.37 7.54 2.10
CA GLU A 54 10.25 8.36 3.30
C GLU A 54 9.28 9.54 3.10
N ALA A 55 8.38 9.72 4.06
CA ALA A 55 7.40 10.80 4.03
C ALA A 55 8.06 12.17 4.23
N ARG A 56 7.99 13.05 3.23
CA ARG A 56 8.37 14.46 3.38
C ARG A 56 7.18 15.29 3.84
N LYS A 57 7.35 16.23 4.79
CA LYS A 57 6.23 17.03 5.37
C LYS A 57 5.26 17.64 4.34
N LYS A 58 5.78 18.15 3.21
CA LYS A 58 4.96 18.77 2.14
C LYS A 58 4.10 17.76 1.36
N SER A 59 4.47 16.47 1.38
CA SER A 59 3.78 15.38 0.69
C SER A 59 2.67 14.72 1.52
N MET A 60 2.55 15.07 2.80
CA MET A 60 1.65 14.42 3.76
C MET A 60 0.17 14.63 3.44
N THR A 61 -0.24 15.88 3.23
CA THR A 61 -1.64 16.23 2.94
C THR A 61 -2.12 15.61 1.62
N SER A 62 -1.26 15.62 0.60
CA SER A 62 -1.56 15.00 -0.69
C SER A 62 -1.72 13.48 -0.57
N TYR A 63 -0.85 12.84 0.22
CA TYR A 63 -0.89 11.39 0.44
C TYR A 63 -2.13 10.95 1.23
N LEU A 64 -2.52 11.71 2.25
CA LEU A 64 -3.77 11.49 2.99
C LEU A 64 -5.01 11.66 2.10
N LYS A 65 -4.99 12.66 1.20
CA LYS A 65 -6.06 12.84 0.22
C LYS A 65 -6.14 11.66 -0.74
N GLU A 66 -5.01 11.15 -1.23
CA GLU A 66 -4.98 9.95 -2.09
C GLU A 66 -5.58 8.73 -1.39
N ILE A 67 -5.22 8.48 -0.12
CA ILE A 67 -5.80 7.39 0.67
C ILE A 67 -7.33 7.57 0.80
N TYR A 68 -7.78 8.80 1.07
CA TYR A 68 -9.20 9.11 1.24
C TYR A 68 -9.99 8.92 -0.05
N ASP A 69 -9.46 9.40 -1.17
CA ASP A 69 -10.06 9.24 -2.50
C ASP A 69 -10.16 7.73 -2.85
N GLU A 70 -9.14 6.93 -2.57
CA GLU A 70 -9.17 5.46 -2.76
C GLU A 70 -10.25 4.75 -1.91
N ILE A 71 -10.62 5.31 -0.76
CA ILE A 71 -11.67 4.77 0.12
C ILE A 71 -13.06 5.18 -0.38
N ILE A 72 -13.22 6.41 -0.86
CA ILE A 72 -14.51 6.96 -1.29
C ILE A 72 -14.90 6.50 -2.69
N ASP A 73 -13.96 6.46 -3.64
CA ASP A 73 -14.17 5.96 -5.01
C ASP A 73 -14.35 4.43 -5.05
N ALA A 74 -14.39 3.76 -3.90
CA ALA A 74 -14.73 2.35 -3.77
C ALA A 74 -16.25 2.08 -3.74
N LYS A 75 -17.09 3.12 -3.82
CA LYS A 75 -18.56 3.01 -4.03
C LYS A 75 -18.90 2.95 -5.51
#